data_AF-A0A3C1UL03-F1
#
_entry.id   AF-A0A3C1UL03-F1
#
_cell.length_a   1.000
_cell.length_b   1.000
_cell.length_c   1.000
_cell.angle_alpha   90.00
_cell.angle_beta   90.00
_cell.angle_gamma   90.00
#
_symmetry.space_group_name_H-M   'P 1'
#
loop_
_entity.id
_entity.type
_entity.pdbx_description
1 polymer ?
#
loop_
_entity_poly.entity_id
_entity_poly.type
_entity_poly.pdbx_seq_one_letter_code
_entity_poly.pdbx_strand_id
1 'polypeptide(L)'
;MYPPGPVLTGGIADRLLSDYPNMFGDLSAGSGLNSLKRDEDHTRGFLGRHQDKLLYGSDCNDILGRGPGCQGSETIKTVMELSADKEIRSKIFHRNASRLLKISF
;
A
#
# COMPACT_ATOMS: atom_id res chain seq x y z
N MET A 1 18.47 -1.36 -0.93
CA MET A 1 18.29 -0.60 -2.19
C MET A 1 17.12 -1.24 -2.92
N TYR A 2 16.12 -0.47 -3.33
CA TYR A 2 14.92 -0.97 -4.01
C TYR A 2 15.00 -0.72 -5.52
N PRO A 3 14.31 -1.52 -6.35
CA PRO A 3 14.41 -1.41 -7.80
C PRO A 3 13.92 -0.02 -8.29
N PRO A 4 14.71 0.68 -9.12
CA PRO A 4 14.28 1.90 -9.76
C PRO A 4 13.46 1.62 -11.03
N GLY A 5 12.81 2.67 -11.54
CA GLY A 5 12.12 2.66 -12.83
C GLY A 5 10.76 1.95 -12.85
N PRO A 6 10.14 1.84 -14.04
CA PRO A 6 8.78 1.34 -14.22
C PRO A 6 8.59 -0.13 -13.79
N VAL A 7 7.34 -0.49 -13.51
CA VAL A 7 6.94 -1.86 -13.19
C VAL A 7 6.66 -2.60 -14.49
N LEU A 8 7.35 -3.74 -14.71
CA LEU A 8 7.06 -4.61 -15.84
C LEU A 8 5.70 -5.30 -15.66
N THR A 9 4.95 -5.43 -16.75
CA THR A 9 3.67 -6.16 -16.78
C THR A 9 3.85 -7.60 -16.31
N GLY A 10 2.90 -8.10 -15.52
CA GLY A 10 2.93 -9.47 -14.98
C GLY A 10 3.78 -9.62 -13.71
N GLY A 11 4.15 -8.53 -13.05
CA GLY A 11 4.91 -8.53 -11.80
C GLY A 11 4.33 -9.49 -10.75
N ILE A 12 5.23 -10.20 -10.05
CA ILE A 12 4.85 -11.31 -9.15
C ILE A 12 3.86 -10.90 -8.05
N ALA A 13 3.94 -9.68 -7.53
CA ALA A 13 3.02 -9.18 -6.52
C ALA A 13 1.57 -9.09 -7.04
N ASP A 14 1.38 -8.65 -8.28
CA ASP A 14 0.07 -8.56 -8.95
C ASP A 14 -0.54 -9.96 -9.06
N ARG A 15 0.26 -10.95 -9.51
CA ARG A 15 -0.15 -12.35 -9.61
C ARG A 15 -0.47 -12.97 -8.24
N LEU A 16 0.39 -12.82 -7.25
CA LEU A 16 0.19 -13.42 -5.93
C LEU A 16 -1.06 -12.88 -5.24
N LEU A 17 -1.31 -11.57 -5.35
CA LEU A 17 -2.52 -10.96 -4.80
C LEU A 17 -3.79 -11.37 -5.57
N SER A 18 -3.70 -11.66 -6.86
CA SER A 18 -4.83 -12.21 -7.63
C SER A 18 -5.10 -13.68 -7.30
N ASP A 19 -4.07 -14.53 -7.37
CA ASP A 19 -4.20 -15.99 -7.38
C ASP A 19 -4.54 -16.57 -5.99
N TYR A 20 -4.13 -15.92 -4.91
CA TYR A 20 -4.23 -16.47 -3.55
C TYR A 20 -5.22 -15.66 -2.70
N PRO A 21 -6.38 -16.23 -2.29
CA PRO A 21 -7.39 -15.51 -1.53
C PRO A 21 -6.92 -15.07 -0.13
N ASN A 22 -5.90 -15.74 0.41
CA ASN A 22 -5.30 -15.48 1.72
C ASN A 22 -3.99 -14.68 1.65
N MET A 23 -3.61 -14.15 0.49
CA MET A 23 -2.45 -13.26 0.35
C MET A 23 -2.85 -11.81 0.59
N PHE A 24 -2.04 -11.08 1.34
CA PHE A 24 -2.22 -9.66 1.64
C PHE A 24 -0.88 -8.93 1.48
N GLY A 25 -0.93 -7.63 1.17
CA GLY A 25 0.25 -6.78 1.09
C GLY A 25 0.10 -5.57 1.99
N ASP A 26 1.09 -5.30 2.83
CA ASP A 26 1.16 -4.07 3.59
C ASP A 26 2.03 -3.02 2.87
N LEU A 27 1.54 -1.79 2.89
CA LEU A 27 2.20 -0.60 2.35
C LEU A 27 3.01 0.04 3.47
N SER A 28 4.14 -0.59 3.80
CA SER A 28 5.02 -0.20 4.89
C SER A 28 6.47 -0.09 4.42
N ALA A 29 7.30 0.58 5.22
CA ALA A 29 8.74 0.73 4.99
C ALA A 29 9.14 1.38 3.65
N GLY A 30 10.44 1.63 3.47
CA GLY A 30 10.99 2.18 2.22
C GLY A 30 10.56 1.40 0.98
N SER A 31 10.35 0.09 1.12
CA SER A 31 9.89 -0.81 0.07
C SER A 31 8.49 -0.47 -0.41
N GLY A 32 7.54 -0.31 0.51
CA GLY A 32 6.15 0.03 0.20
C GLY A 32 6.03 1.41 -0.42
N LEU A 33 6.75 2.40 0.11
CA LEU A 33 6.73 3.74 -0.50
C LEU A 33 7.35 3.74 -1.90
N ASN A 34 8.48 3.03 -2.09
CA ASN A 34 9.09 2.90 -3.41
C ASN A 34 8.20 2.15 -4.41
N SER A 35 7.48 1.10 -3.97
CA SER A 35 6.58 0.36 -4.85
C SER A 35 5.41 1.20 -5.36
N LEU A 36 4.97 2.20 -4.58
CA LEU A 36 3.94 3.16 -4.98
C LEU A 36 4.48 4.29 -5.88
N LYS A 37 5.69 4.78 -5.62
CA LYS A 37 6.22 5.98 -6.29
C LYS A 37 7.04 5.68 -7.56
N ARG A 38 7.62 4.48 -7.70
CA ARG A 38 8.50 4.18 -8.83
C ARG A 38 7.78 4.14 -10.19
N ASP A 39 6.45 3.97 -10.17
CA ASP A 39 5.58 3.91 -11.34
C ASP A 39 4.13 4.24 -10.96
N GLU A 40 3.80 5.53 -10.87
CA GLU A 40 2.49 5.97 -10.39
C GLU A 40 1.33 5.52 -11.30
N ASP A 41 1.56 5.45 -12.62
CA ASP A 41 0.56 5.00 -13.58
C ASP A 41 0.21 3.52 -13.35
N HIS A 42 1.22 2.68 -13.13
CA HIS A 42 1.00 1.30 -12.69
C HIS A 42 0.25 1.24 -11.35
N THR A 43 0.66 2.07 -10.39
CA THR A 43 0.12 2.07 -9.03
C THR A 43 -1.37 2.38 -8.99
N ARG A 44 -1.87 3.32 -9.81
CA ARG A 44 -3.32 3.62 -9.89
C ARG A 44 -4.14 2.37 -10.20
N GLY A 45 -3.68 1.59 -11.18
CA GLY A 45 -4.31 0.31 -11.54
C GLY A 45 -4.15 -0.75 -10.45
N PHE A 46 -2.96 -0.85 -9.86
CA PHE A 46 -2.65 -1.83 -8.80
C PHE A 46 -3.52 -1.62 -7.56
N LEU A 47 -3.66 -0.38 -7.08
CA LEU A 47 -4.52 -0.03 -5.95
C LEU A 47 -5.98 -0.38 -6.24
N GLY A 48 -6.46 -0.15 -7.47
CA GLY A 48 -7.81 -0.52 -7.88
C GLY A 48 -8.05 -2.03 -7.88
N ARG A 49 -7.14 -2.81 -8.48
CA ARG A 49 -7.25 -4.28 -8.60
C ARG A 49 -7.17 -4.99 -7.25
N HIS A 50 -6.31 -4.51 -6.35
CA HIS A 50 -5.98 -5.20 -5.10
C HIS A 50 -6.49 -4.50 -3.83
N GLN A 51 -7.40 -3.53 -3.97
CA GLN A 51 -7.93 -2.72 -2.87
C GLN A 51 -8.42 -3.51 -1.66
N ASP A 52 -8.89 -4.75 -1.83
CA ASP A 52 -9.40 -5.60 -0.76
C ASP A 52 -8.30 -6.41 -0.03
N LYS A 53 -7.06 -6.33 -0.49
CA LYS A 53 -5.91 -7.10 0.04
C LYS A 53 -4.72 -6.23 0.46
N LEU A 54 -4.85 -4.91 0.32
CA LEU A 54 -3.81 -3.95 0.70
C LEU A 54 -4.08 -3.34 2.08
N LEU A 55 -3.04 -3.17 2.87
CA LEU A 55 -3.07 -2.66 4.23
C LEU A 55 -2.10 -1.49 4.36
N TYR A 56 -2.41 -0.49 5.17
CA TYR A 56 -1.43 0.53 5.55
C TYR A 56 -0.65 0.11 6.79
N GLY A 57 0.66 0.33 6.80
CA GLY A 57 1.52 0.22 7.98
C GLY A 57 2.59 1.30 7.92
N SER A 58 2.83 2.02 9.02
CA SER A 58 3.79 3.12 8.99
C SER A 58 5.25 2.64 8.90
N ASP A 59 5.55 1.49 9.50
CA ASP A 59 6.91 0.99 9.77
C ASP A 59 7.80 2.08 10.39
N CYS A 60 7.22 2.81 11.35
CA CYS A 60 7.88 3.91 12.04
C CYS A 60 7.96 3.63 13.54
N ASN A 61 9.10 3.99 14.15
CA ASN A 61 9.15 4.23 15.59
C ASN A 61 8.47 5.57 15.86
N ASP A 62 7.17 5.51 16.08
CA ASP A 62 6.30 6.66 15.87
C ASP A 62 6.09 7.51 17.13
N ILE A 63 6.93 8.53 17.31
CA ILE A 63 6.66 9.64 18.25
C ILE A 63 6.06 10.85 17.50
N LEU A 64 6.35 10.99 16.20
CA LEU A 64 6.05 12.21 15.42
C LEU A 64 5.28 11.99 14.11
N GLY A 65 5.28 10.77 13.56
CA GLY A 65 4.53 10.36 12.37
C GLY A 65 5.09 10.86 11.04
N ARG A 66 6.27 11.48 11.05
CA ARG A 66 6.81 12.24 9.91
C ARG A 66 8.32 12.40 9.95
N GLY A 67 8.87 12.83 8.82
CA GLY A 67 10.28 13.18 8.66
C GLY A 67 11.14 12.00 8.22
N PRO A 68 12.48 12.16 8.21
CA PRO A 68 13.39 11.15 7.64
C PRO A 68 13.37 9.80 8.37
N GLY A 69 12.95 9.78 9.64
CA GLY A 69 12.79 8.55 10.43
C GLY A 69 11.39 7.93 10.34
N CYS A 70 10.44 8.58 9.67
CA CYS A 70 9.11 8.05 9.46
C CYS A 70 8.48 8.51 8.15
N GLN A 71 8.32 7.56 7.25
CA GLN A 71 7.73 7.75 5.93
C GLN A 71 6.23 7.48 5.87
N GLY A 72 5.59 7.09 6.98
CA GLY A 72 4.17 6.76 7.03
C GLY A 72 3.27 7.87 6.47
N SER A 73 3.56 9.13 6.81
CA SER A 73 2.84 10.28 6.25
C SER A 73 2.98 10.43 4.74
N GLU A 74 4.15 10.15 4.17
CA GLU A 74 4.36 10.13 2.72
C GLU A 74 3.61 8.97 2.05
N THR A 75 3.55 7.80 2.68
CA THR A 75 2.74 6.68 2.19
C THR A 75 1.25 7.03 2.20
N ILE A 76 0.75 7.63 3.28
CA ILE A 76 -0.65 8.11 3.37
C ILE A 76 -0.94 9.10 2.25
N LYS A 77 -0.08 10.12 2.08
CA LYS A 77 -0.22 11.12 1.02
C LYS A 77 -0.25 10.46 -0.36
N THR A 78 0.68 9.55 -0.62
CA THR A 78 0.78 8.84 -1.91
C THR A 78 -0.47 8.01 -2.19
N VAL A 79 -0.98 7.25 -1.22
CA VAL A 79 -2.23 6.49 -1.36
C VAL A 79 -3.43 7.43 -1.60
N MET A 80 -3.46 8.59 -0.94
CA MET A 80 -4.51 9.60 -1.13
C MET A 80 -4.52 10.20 -2.55
N GLU A 81 -3.34 10.43 -3.14
CA GLU A 81 -3.16 10.99 -4.48
C GLU A 81 -3.37 9.95 -5.60
N LEU A 82 -3.02 8.69 -5.34
CA LEU A 82 -3.03 7.62 -6.35
C LEU A 82 -4.29 6.76 -6.36
N SER A 83 -5.06 6.72 -5.27
CA SER A 83 -6.33 5.97 -5.22
C SER A 83 -7.45 6.70 -5.97
N ALA A 84 -8.27 5.95 -6.71
CA ALA A 84 -9.36 6.52 -7.51
C ALA A 84 -10.47 7.18 -6.66
N ASP A 85 -10.81 6.61 -5.50
CA ASP A 85 -11.94 7.07 -4.69
C ASP A 85 -11.71 6.88 -3.18
N LYS A 86 -12.71 7.28 -2.39
CA LYS A 86 -12.69 7.18 -0.91
C LYS A 86 -12.87 5.75 -0.42
N GLU A 87 -13.48 4.87 -1.19
CA GLU A 87 -13.72 3.48 -0.79
C GLU A 87 -12.42 2.68 -0.79
N ILE A 88 -11.59 2.82 -1.83
CA ILE A 88 -10.25 2.22 -1.87
C ILE A 88 -9.43 2.66 -0.65
N ARG A 89 -9.43 3.96 -0.36
CA ARG A 89 -8.72 4.53 0.80
C ARG A 89 -9.22 3.96 2.12
N SER A 90 -10.54 3.87 2.28
CA SER A 90 -11.19 3.29 3.46
C SER A 90 -10.74 1.84 3.68
N LYS A 91 -10.67 1.04 2.60
CA LYS A 91 -10.21 -0.35 2.68
C LYS A 91 -8.75 -0.45 3.11
N ILE A 92 -7.87 0.30 2.46
CA ILE A 92 -6.42 0.28 2.70
C ILE A 92 -6.08 0.78 4.11
N PHE A 93 -6.69 1.88 4.55
CA PHE A 93 -6.33 2.53 5.81
C PHE A 93 -6.96 1.87 7.04
N HIS A 94 -8.07 1.13 6.92
CA HIS A 94 -8.67 0.49 8.08
C HIS A 94 -9.42 -0.81 7.81
N ARG A 95 -10.36 -0.88 6.85
CA ARG A 95 -11.32 -2.01 6.79
C ARG A 95 -10.64 -3.35 6.58
N ASN A 96 -9.61 -3.39 5.76
CA ASN A 96 -8.87 -4.63 5.50
C ASN A 96 -8.15 -5.11 6.76
N ALA A 97 -7.54 -4.20 7.52
CA ALA A 97 -6.85 -4.53 8.78
C ALA A 97 -7.85 -4.98 9.85
N SER A 98 -8.97 -4.27 10.01
CA SER A 98 -10.05 -4.67 10.93
C SER A 98 -10.56 -6.08 10.64
N ARG A 99 -10.83 -6.38 9.36
CA ARG A 99 -11.31 -7.70 8.94
C ARG A 99 -10.26 -8.79 9.16
N LEU A 100 -9.02 -8.55 8.78
CA LEU A 100 -7.94 -9.55 8.83
C LEU A 100 -7.51 -9.85 10.27
N LEU A 101 -7.33 -8.81 11.07
CA LEU A 101 -6.83 -8.90 12.45
C LEU A 101 -7.96 -9.12 13.47
N LYS A 102 -9.22 -9.08 13.03
CA LYS A 102 -10.42 -9.19 13.88
C LYS A 102 -10.46 -8.14 14.99
N ILE A 103 -10.16 -6.90 14.64
CA ILE A 103 -10.16 -5.75 15.54
C ILE A 103 -11.30 -4.79 15.19
N SER A 104 -12.01 -4.29 16.21
CA SER A 104 -13.02 -3.23 16.11
C SER A 104 -12.42 -1.91 16.58
N PHE A 105 -12.68 -0.84 15.83
CA PHE A 105 -12.35 0.53 16.20
C PHE A 105 -13.60 1.26 16.69
#